data_AF-A0A3N5LQU9-F1
#
_entry.id   AF-A0A3N5LQU9-F1
#
_cell.length_a   1.000
_cell.length_b   1.000
_cell.length_c   1.000
_cell.angle_alpha   90.00
_cell.angle_beta   90.00
_cell.angle_gamma   90.00
#
_symmetry.space_group_name_H-M   'P 1'
#
loop_
_entity.id
_entity.type
_entity.pdbx_description
1 polymer ?
#
loop_
_entity_poly.entity_id
_entity_poly.type
_entity_poly.pdbx_seq_one_letter_code
_entity_poly.pdbx_strand_id
1 'polypeptide(L)'
;QLLARKYSPAADDLGDVVAQHLQLDARVRGRFARALQAWQAKPAQGARDRLLDSALVVLEELKAIVLAPARSEATENLYQKRHIAAGIPSIYGNYSEPKFDALGLSFRLEQLVGRLLDDIVAEGVEPYVTRDSLRRMWATMGRLERALAVDGVDSRALSADLDMLEASFASHNFTFRQYQNVFQFLVNSVTEFSSTAVRSHDQVLHTVLVHDPRQCEARGMSLDAVAEMVLREVLVSALGMQALDRYVGAALRQISLLTGRLGSRALTRMMNYDPERLVSELHRPKPGTDDQMTLGFKGLGLKQMASYGHNVPEGFVLSTELFGAMPAMSYQPLYDDTIARIRVALAQVERQTGLRLGDASRCLLLSIRSGAAISMPGLMTTFVNVGLNDELAEALSRQPRLGWAAWDSYRRFLQSWAMSAGIDRDFFDSLMGEFKERYEVEQKLDFTPEQMRQIAYAYKRRARDEGVVFVDDPFEQVVACVLKVLESWDSSHARFYRQYVG
;
A
#
# COMPACT_ATOMS: atom_id res chain seq x y z
N GLN A 1 18.72 37.96 -23.88
CA GLN A 1 18.57 36.55 -24.31
C GLN A 1 19.38 35.59 -23.43
N LEU A 2 20.69 35.77 -23.22
CA LEU A 2 21.49 34.93 -22.31
C LEU A 2 20.97 34.92 -20.86
N LEU A 3 20.72 36.09 -20.26
CA LEU A 3 20.12 36.20 -18.92
C LEU A 3 18.67 35.66 -18.91
N ALA A 4 17.88 35.94 -19.95
CA ALA A 4 16.49 35.47 -20.05
C ALA A 4 16.38 33.93 -20.16
N ARG A 5 17.36 33.26 -20.77
CA ARG A 5 17.44 31.78 -20.81
C ARG A 5 17.96 31.21 -19.50
N LYS A 6 18.98 31.84 -18.91
CA LYS A 6 19.60 31.42 -17.65
C LYS A 6 18.65 31.53 -16.45
N TYR A 7 17.86 32.60 -16.41
CA TYR A 7 16.85 32.86 -15.37
C TYR A 7 15.42 32.62 -15.88
N SER A 8 15.27 31.78 -16.91
CA SER A 8 13.95 31.35 -17.35
C SER A 8 13.34 30.47 -16.25
N PRO A 9 12.10 30.74 -15.81
CA PRO A 9 11.39 29.85 -14.91
C PRO A 9 10.91 28.55 -15.58
N ALA A 10 11.17 28.36 -16.88
CA ALA A 10 10.77 27.15 -17.61
C ALA A 10 11.49 25.89 -17.06
N ALA A 11 10.76 24.78 -16.96
CA ALA A 11 11.25 23.54 -16.38
C ALA A 11 11.84 22.54 -17.40
N ASP A 12 11.84 22.89 -18.69
CA ASP A 12 11.99 21.92 -19.79
C ASP A 12 13.39 21.31 -19.94
N ASP A 13 14.46 22.01 -19.52
CA ASP A 13 15.86 21.55 -19.55
C ASP A 13 16.47 21.31 -18.15
N LEU A 14 15.63 21.11 -17.12
CA LEU A 14 16.08 20.90 -15.73
C LEU A 14 17.08 19.74 -15.57
N GLY A 15 16.91 18.65 -16.33
CA GLY A 15 17.82 17.51 -16.28
C GLY A 15 19.27 17.88 -16.61
N ASP A 16 19.47 18.59 -17.72
CA ASP A 16 20.79 19.04 -18.17
C ASP A 16 21.37 20.10 -17.25
N VAL A 17 20.53 21.03 -16.78
CA VAL A 17 20.96 22.14 -15.91
C VAL A 17 21.41 21.62 -14.55
N VAL A 18 20.66 20.70 -13.92
CA VAL A 18 21.08 20.06 -12.66
C VAL A 18 22.35 19.23 -12.88
N ALA A 19 22.45 18.48 -13.99
CA ALA A 19 23.63 17.68 -14.29
C ALA A 19 24.91 18.52 -14.44
N GLN A 20 24.80 19.74 -14.97
CA GLN A 20 25.92 20.65 -15.22
C GLN A 20 26.24 21.57 -14.03
N HIS A 21 25.41 21.62 -12.98
CA HIS A 21 25.62 22.49 -11.83
C HIS A 21 26.77 21.99 -10.93
N LEU A 22 27.98 22.55 -11.13
CA LEU A 22 29.21 22.04 -10.51
C LEU A 22 29.26 22.12 -8.97
N GLN A 23 28.40 22.93 -8.36
CA GLN A 23 28.34 23.08 -6.91
C GLN A 23 27.46 22.04 -6.21
N LEU A 24 26.66 21.28 -6.97
CA LEU A 24 25.87 20.19 -6.43
C LEU A 24 26.69 18.91 -6.35
N ASP A 25 26.45 18.10 -5.32
CA ASP A 25 27.11 16.80 -5.17
C ASP A 25 26.85 15.92 -6.41
N ALA A 26 27.90 15.26 -6.91
CA ALA A 26 27.81 14.45 -8.13
C ALA A 26 26.82 13.27 -7.99
N ARG A 27 26.67 12.70 -6.79
CA ARG A 27 25.69 11.64 -6.50
C ARG A 27 24.28 12.19 -6.49
N VAL A 28 24.07 13.40 -5.96
CA VAL A 28 22.76 14.08 -5.96
C VAL A 28 22.33 14.39 -7.39
N ARG A 29 23.21 14.99 -8.20
CA ARG A 29 22.97 15.21 -9.64
C ARG A 29 22.61 13.93 -10.38
N GLY A 30 23.40 12.87 -10.19
CA GLY A 30 23.15 11.58 -10.83
C GLY A 30 21.86 10.91 -10.39
N ARG A 31 21.47 11.06 -9.11
CA ARG A 31 20.21 10.54 -8.58
C ARG A 31 19.01 11.26 -9.19
N PHE A 32 19.04 12.59 -9.23
CA PHE A 32 18.01 13.41 -9.86
C PHE A 32 17.84 13.05 -11.34
N ALA A 33 18.93 12.99 -12.11
CA ALA A 33 18.87 12.64 -13.54
C ALA A 33 18.21 11.28 -13.79
N ARG A 34 18.59 10.24 -13.02
CA ARG A 34 17.97 8.91 -13.12
C ARG A 34 16.49 8.92 -12.74
N ALA A 35 16.12 9.65 -11.70
CA ALA A 35 14.73 9.75 -11.26
C ALA A 35 13.87 10.48 -12.30
N LEU A 36 14.38 11.58 -12.87
CA LEU A 36 13.71 12.34 -13.91
C LEU A 36 13.53 11.50 -15.18
N GLN A 37 14.56 10.78 -15.61
CA GLN A 37 14.48 9.88 -16.76
C GLN A 37 13.45 8.75 -16.53
N ALA A 38 13.44 8.15 -15.35
CA ALA A 38 12.48 7.10 -15.01
C ALA A 38 11.04 7.63 -15.03
N TRP A 39 10.80 8.83 -14.51
CA TRP A 39 9.51 9.50 -14.55
C TRP A 39 9.06 9.83 -15.97
N GLN A 40 9.94 10.41 -16.79
CA GLN A 40 9.67 10.74 -18.19
C GLN A 40 9.39 9.50 -19.04
N ALA A 41 10.08 8.39 -18.78
CA ALA A 41 9.87 7.13 -19.49
C ALA A 41 8.55 6.44 -19.11
N LYS A 42 8.19 6.46 -17.82
CA LYS A 42 6.93 5.90 -17.31
C LYS A 42 6.43 6.69 -16.11
N PRO A 43 5.51 7.65 -16.32
CA PRO A 43 4.91 8.43 -15.25
C PRO A 43 4.01 7.54 -14.37
N ALA A 44 4.55 7.03 -13.27
CA ALA A 44 3.85 6.20 -12.30
C ALA A 44 4.17 6.68 -10.87
N GLN A 45 3.24 6.49 -9.92
CA GLN A 45 3.35 6.95 -8.52
C GLN A 45 4.76 6.76 -7.93
N GLY A 46 5.30 5.54 -7.97
CA GLY A 46 6.63 5.26 -7.43
C GLY A 46 7.81 5.92 -8.18
N ALA A 47 7.64 6.33 -9.44
CA ALA A 47 8.64 7.14 -10.14
C ALA A 47 8.48 8.63 -9.81
N ARG A 48 7.24 9.11 -9.60
CA ARG A 48 6.93 10.48 -9.13
C ARG A 48 7.59 10.73 -7.79
N ASP A 49 7.35 9.83 -6.83
CA ASP A 49 7.80 9.96 -5.45
C ASP A 49 9.34 9.99 -5.39
N ARG A 50 10.01 9.14 -6.19
CA ARG A 50 11.48 9.14 -6.32
C ARG A 50 12.02 10.43 -6.94
N LEU A 51 11.34 10.98 -7.93
CA LEU A 51 11.70 12.26 -8.53
C LEU A 51 11.51 13.40 -7.53
N LEU A 52 10.38 13.44 -6.82
CA LEU A 52 10.09 14.41 -5.78
C LEU A 52 11.13 14.36 -4.66
N ASP A 53 11.44 13.17 -4.13
CA ASP A 53 12.47 13.00 -3.10
C ASP A 53 13.85 13.49 -3.58
N SER A 54 14.19 13.20 -4.84
CA SER A 54 15.47 13.65 -5.42
C SER A 54 15.49 15.16 -5.68
N ALA A 55 14.37 15.74 -6.10
CA ALA A 55 14.23 17.18 -6.36
C ALA A 55 14.31 17.99 -5.05
N LEU A 56 13.68 17.50 -3.97
CA LEU A 56 13.76 18.10 -2.64
C LEU A 56 15.22 18.11 -2.13
N VAL A 57 15.97 17.02 -2.30
CA VAL A 57 17.40 16.99 -1.93
C VAL A 57 18.22 18.01 -2.72
N VAL A 58 17.94 18.17 -4.02
CA VAL A 58 18.62 19.21 -4.80
C VAL A 58 18.25 20.60 -4.28
N LEU A 59 16.96 20.87 -4.00
CA LEU A 59 16.52 22.13 -3.42
C LEU A 59 17.19 22.43 -2.07
N GLU A 60 17.32 21.44 -1.20
CA GLU A 60 18.01 21.54 0.09
C GLU A 60 19.49 21.96 -0.11
N GLU A 61 20.23 21.33 -1.04
CA GLU A 61 21.60 21.72 -1.37
C GLU A 61 21.69 23.14 -1.96
N LEU A 62 20.75 23.51 -2.85
CA LEU A 62 20.71 24.85 -3.44
C LEU A 62 20.43 25.92 -2.38
N LYS A 63 19.47 25.70 -1.47
CA LYS A 63 19.20 26.63 -0.37
C LYS A 63 20.41 26.75 0.57
N ALA A 64 21.13 25.65 0.83
CA ALA A 64 22.37 25.70 1.61
C ALA A 64 23.44 26.59 0.96
N ILE A 65 23.57 26.56 -0.38
CA ILE A 65 24.46 27.47 -1.14
C ILE A 65 23.99 28.92 -1.01
N VAL A 66 22.70 29.18 -1.23
CA VAL A 66 22.10 30.53 -1.18
C VAL A 66 22.29 31.16 0.21
N LEU A 67 22.02 30.40 1.27
CA LEU A 67 22.06 30.86 2.66
C LEU A 67 23.45 30.80 3.30
N ALA A 68 24.47 30.30 2.59
CA ALA A 68 25.83 30.23 3.12
C ALA A 68 26.31 31.62 3.59
N PRO A 69 26.90 31.76 4.80
CA PRO A 69 27.33 33.07 5.31
C PRO A 69 28.50 33.69 4.51
N ALA A 70 29.26 32.86 3.79
CA ALA A 70 30.34 33.32 2.92
C ALA A 70 29.80 34.16 1.76
N ARG A 71 30.55 35.20 1.36
CA ARG A 71 30.25 35.96 0.15
C ARG A 71 30.58 35.11 -1.08
N SER A 72 29.69 35.13 -2.08
CA SER A 72 29.94 34.56 -3.40
C SER A 72 30.76 35.54 -4.25
N GLU A 73 31.75 35.01 -4.98
CA GLU A 73 32.46 35.79 -5.99
C GLU A 73 31.86 35.47 -7.38
N ALA A 74 31.53 36.52 -8.12
CA ALA A 74 31.04 36.39 -9.48
C ALA A 74 32.21 36.22 -10.46
N THR A 75 32.07 35.28 -11.39
CA THR A 75 32.95 35.14 -12.54
C THR A 75 32.28 35.77 -13.76
N GLU A 76 32.87 36.84 -14.27
CA GLU A 76 32.37 37.56 -15.43
C GLU A 76 33.32 37.43 -16.63
N ASN A 77 32.87 36.72 -17.66
CA ASN A 77 33.54 36.64 -18.95
C ASN A 77 32.68 37.35 -20.01
N LEU A 78 32.45 38.66 -19.82
CA LEU A 78 31.57 39.49 -20.64
C LEU A 78 32.37 40.34 -21.64
N TYR A 79 32.02 40.25 -22.92
CA TYR A 79 32.65 40.98 -24.02
C TYR A 79 31.65 41.93 -24.67
N GLN A 80 32.02 43.20 -24.82
CA GLN A 80 31.20 44.20 -25.51
C GLN A 80 31.40 44.09 -27.02
N LYS A 81 30.30 43.95 -27.79
CA LYS A 81 30.36 44.06 -29.25
C LYS A 81 30.54 45.52 -29.65
N ARG A 82 31.30 45.76 -30.71
CA ARG A 82 31.57 47.10 -31.26
C ARG A 82 30.32 47.81 -31.84
N HIS A 83 29.19 47.12 -32.00
CA HIS A 83 27.96 47.68 -32.57
C HIS A 83 26.89 47.86 -31.48
N ILE A 84 26.37 49.08 -31.38
CA ILE A 84 25.21 49.44 -30.55
C ILE A 84 23.96 49.29 -31.43
N ALA A 85 23.05 48.39 -31.07
CA ALA A 85 21.74 48.29 -31.71
C ALA A 85 20.71 49.02 -30.83
N ALA A 86 20.05 50.04 -31.38
CA ALA A 86 18.98 50.79 -30.69
C ALA A 86 19.37 51.33 -29.29
N GLY A 87 20.60 51.84 -29.12
CA GLY A 87 21.07 52.42 -27.86
C GLY A 87 21.45 51.43 -26.76
N ILE A 88 21.33 50.12 -27.01
CA ILE A 88 21.69 49.07 -26.03
C ILE A 88 23.04 48.45 -26.45
N PRO A 89 24.09 48.52 -25.60
CA PRO A 89 25.34 47.82 -25.85
C PRO A 89 25.09 46.31 -25.98
N SER A 90 25.43 45.73 -27.14
CA SER A 90 25.29 44.28 -27.33
C SER A 90 26.47 43.57 -26.65
N ILE A 91 26.20 42.83 -25.58
CA ILE A 91 27.20 42.07 -24.80
C ILE A 91 27.07 40.58 -25.15
N TYR A 92 28.19 39.86 -25.27
CA TYR A 92 28.23 38.40 -25.35
C TYR A 92 29.21 37.85 -24.31
N GLY A 93 28.93 36.70 -23.72
CA GLY A 93 29.76 36.17 -22.65
C GLY A 93 28.96 35.44 -21.58
N ASN A 94 29.66 35.00 -20.53
CA ASN A 94 29.06 34.25 -19.44
C ASN A 94 29.27 35.00 -18.11
N TYR A 95 28.18 35.13 -17.36
CA TYR A 95 28.20 35.49 -15.95
C TYR A 95 27.89 34.23 -15.15
N SER A 96 28.62 33.94 -14.08
CA SER A 96 28.30 32.87 -13.14
C SER A 96 28.62 33.34 -11.74
N GLU A 97 27.65 33.21 -10.84
CA GLU A 97 27.84 33.49 -9.44
C GLU A 97 27.18 32.35 -8.65
N PRO A 98 27.92 31.65 -7.76
CA PRO A 98 27.43 30.52 -6.98
C PRO A 98 25.99 30.64 -6.45
N LYS A 99 25.73 31.71 -5.69
CA LYS A 99 24.44 31.93 -5.03
C LYS A 99 23.34 32.29 -6.01
N PHE A 100 23.65 33.10 -7.01
CA PHE A 100 22.67 33.54 -8.00
C PHE A 100 22.29 32.42 -8.97
N ASP A 101 23.26 31.57 -9.33
CA ASP A 101 23.05 30.36 -10.12
C ASP A 101 22.18 29.36 -9.34
N ALA A 102 22.48 29.18 -8.05
CA ALA A 102 21.68 28.32 -7.18
C ALA A 102 20.25 28.84 -6.98
N LEU A 103 20.07 30.16 -6.81
CA LEU A 103 18.77 30.81 -6.69
C LEU A 103 17.94 30.68 -7.97
N GLY A 104 18.56 30.88 -9.14
CA GLY A 104 17.88 30.71 -10.42
C GLY A 104 17.41 29.27 -10.62
N LEU A 105 18.24 28.29 -10.25
CA LEU A 105 17.88 26.87 -10.33
C LEU A 105 16.82 26.47 -9.29
N SER A 106 16.84 27.07 -8.09
CA SER A 106 15.86 26.75 -7.04
C SER A 106 14.44 27.08 -7.50
N PHE A 107 14.20 28.27 -8.08
CA PHE A 107 12.87 28.64 -8.58
C PHE A 107 12.33 27.67 -9.63
N ARG A 108 13.21 27.17 -10.50
CA ARG A 108 12.83 26.22 -11.56
C ARG A 108 12.49 24.84 -10.98
N LEU A 109 13.24 24.41 -9.97
CA LEU A 109 12.97 23.18 -9.25
C LEU A 109 11.72 23.30 -8.35
N GLU A 110 11.50 24.44 -7.71
CA GLU A 110 10.27 24.75 -6.96
C GLU A 110 9.03 24.61 -7.86
N GLN A 111 9.09 25.06 -9.12
CA GLN A 111 8.00 24.82 -10.08
C GLN A 111 7.76 23.34 -10.38
N LEU A 112 8.84 22.56 -10.58
CA LEU A 112 8.72 21.12 -10.79
C LEU A 112 8.12 20.45 -9.55
N VAL A 113 8.65 20.74 -8.37
CA VAL A 113 8.18 20.19 -7.09
C VAL A 113 6.72 20.56 -6.85
N GLY A 114 6.34 21.82 -7.04
CA GLY A 114 4.95 22.27 -6.91
C GLY A 114 3.99 21.46 -7.77
N ARG A 115 4.33 21.24 -9.05
CA ARG A 115 3.52 20.38 -9.95
C ARG A 115 3.45 18.93 -9.45
N LEU A 116 4.56 18.35 -9.04
CA LEU A 116 4.58 16.97 -8.52
C LEU A 116 3.76 16.83 -7.23
N LEU A 117 3.76 17.84 -6.36
CA LEU A 117 2.93 17.88 -5.16
C LEU A 117 1.45 18.04 -5.50
N ASP A 118 1.11 18.89 -6.46
CA ASP A 118 -0.27 19.04 -6.94
C ASP A 118 -0.79 17.73 -7.57
N ASP A 119 0.03 17.01 -8.33
CA ASP A 119 -0.28 15.70 -8.87
C ASP A 119 -0.58 14.67 -7.77
N ILE A 120 0.15 14.72 -6.64
CA ILE A 120 -0.10 13.86 -5.47
C ILE A 120 -1.48 14.17 -4.87
N VAL A 121 -1.79 15.45 -4.71
CA VAL A 121 -3.09 15.87 -4.16
C VAL A 121 -4.24 15.48 -5.09
N ALA A 122 -4.04 15.58 -6.41
CA ALA A 122 -5.03 15.24 -7.42
C ALA A 122 -5.31 13.73 -7.50
N GLU A 123 -4.31 12.87 -7.27
CA GLU A 123 -4.49 11.41 -7.16
C GLU A 123 -5.43 11.04 -5.99
N GLY A 124 -5.44 11.86 -4.95
CA GLY A 124 -6.34 11.74 -3.81
C GLY A 124 -5.90 10.66 -2.83
N VAL A 125 -6.84 10.30 -1.96
CA VAL A 125 -6.63 9.32 -0.89
C VAL A 125 -7.45 8.07 -1.21
N GLU A 126 -6.86 6.90 -0.97
CA GLU A 126 -7.45 5.61 -1.32
C GLU A 126 -8.84 5.37 -0.67
N PRO A 127 -9.74 4.59 -1.33
CA PRO A 127 -11.10 4.38 -0.83
C PRO A 127 -11.20 3.61 0.50
N TYR A 128 -10.14 2.90 0.88
CA TYR A 128 -10.01 2.17 2.12
C TYR A 128 -8.64 2.48 2.73
N VAL A 129 -8.56 2.47 4.06
CA VAL A 129 -7.35 2.88 4.78
C VAL A 129 -6.78 1.69 5.52
N THR A 130 -5.62 1.23 5.07
CA THR A 130 -4.83 0.16 5.68
C THR A 130 -3.54 0.71 6.30
N ARG A 131 -2.75 -0.14 6.93
CA ARG A 131 -1.44 0.27 7.47
C ARG A 131 -0.51 0.76 6.34
N ASP A 132 -0.57 0.13 5.18
CA ASP A 132 0.17 0.51 4.00
C ASP A 132 -0.30 1.87 3.44
N SER A 133 -1.62 2.10 3.39
CA SER A 133 -2.20 3.43 3.09
C SER A 133 -1.71 4.50 4.04
N LEU A 134 -1.70 4.24 5.35
CA LEU A 134 -1.27 5.18 6.37
C LEU A 134 0.23 5.51 6.26
N ARG A 135 1.08 4.52 5.96
CA ARG A 135 2.51 4.74 5.69
C ARG A 135 2.72 5.63 4.47
N ARG A 136 1.94 5.43 3.40
CA ARG A 136 1.96 6.31 2.21
C ARG A 136 1.51 7.73 2.54
N MET A 137 0.43 7.88 3.32
CA MET A 137 -0.04 9.20 3.77
C MET A 137 1.03 9.91 4.59
N TRP A 138 1.64 9.22 5.56
CA TRP A 138 2.75 9.75 6.36
C TRP A 138 3.93 10.17 5.47
N ALA A 139 4.38 9.32 4.56
CA ALA A 139 5.49 9.62 3.66
C ALA A 139 5.18 10.84 2.76
N THR A 140 3.93 10.97 2.32
CA THR A 140 3.47 12.10 1.51
C THR A 140 3.47 13.39 2.32
N MET A 141 2.93 13.37 3.54
CA MET A 141 2.94 14.54 4.43
C MET A 141 4.36 14.94 4.83
N GLY A 142 5.27 13.98 5.05
CA GLY A 142 6.68 14.26 5.30
C GLY A 142 7.39 14.93 4.11
N ARG A 143 7.03 14.58 2.87
CA ARG A 143 7.53 15.29 1.67
C ARG A 143 7.00 16.72 1.58
N LEU A 144 5.73 16.92 1.92
CA LEU A 144 5.10 18.23 1.97
C LEU A 144 5.72 19.11 3.07
N GLU A 145 5.96 18.55 4.25
CA GLU A 145 6.68 19.22 5.34
C GLU A 145 8.11 19.59 4.93
N ARG A 146 8.85 18.68 4.29
CA ARG A 146 10.18 18.99 3.74
C ARG A 146 10.15 20.12 2.71
N ALA A 147 9.12 20.18 1.86
CA ALA A 147 8.95 21.25 0.89
C ALA A 147 8.75 22.62 1.56
N LEU A 148 7.99 22.66 2.66
CA LEU A 148 7.81 23.87 3.48
C LEU A 148 9.11 24.29 4.18
N ALA A 149 9.85 23.32 4.74
CA ALA A 149 11.13 23.56 5.41
C ALA A 149 12.19 24.18 4.48
N VAL A 150 12.17 23.82 3.18
CA VAL A 150 13.04 24.42 2.15
C VAL A 150 12.81 25.93 2.00
N ASP A 151 11.60 26.42 2.28
CA ASP A 151 11.26 27.85 2.30
C ASP A 151 11.32 28.47 3.71
N GLY A 152 11.87 27.73 4.69
CA GLY A 152 12.01 28.18 6.08
C GLY A 152 10.70 28.16 6.88
N VAL A 153 9.69 27.43 6.41
CA VAL A 153 8.41 27.27 7.09
C VAL A 153 8.42 25.94 7.87
N ASP A 154 8.93 25.98 9.09
CA ASP A 154 9.00 24.81 9.98
C ASP A 154 7.92 24.83 11.07
N SER A 155 7.32 23.68 11.38
CA SER A 155 6.44 23.51 12.55
C SER A 155 6.80 22.30 13.38
N ARG A 156 7.16 22.55 14.63
CA ARG A 156 7.40 21.48 15.61
C ARG A 156 6.13 20.67 15.92
N ALA A 157 4.95 21.30 15.83
CA ALA A 157 3.69 20.62 16.09
C ALA A 157 3.36 19.61 14.97
N LEU A 158 3.51 20.03 13.71
CA LEU A 158 3.32 19.14 12.56
C LEU A 158 4.29 17.95 12.60
N SER A 159 5.58 18.22 12.83
CA SER A 159 6.60 17.17 12.94
C SER A 159 6.27 16.19 14.07
N ALA A 160 5.86 16.67 15.25
CA ALA A 160 5.47 15.80 16.36
C ALA A 160 4.23 14.94 16.06
N ASP A 161 3.24 15.49 15.35
CA ASP A 161 2.06 14.74 14.93
C ASP A 161 2.39 13.67 13.88
N LEU A 162 3.34 13.96 12.96
CA LEU A 162 3.85 13.00 11.99
C LEU A 162 4.66 11.88 12.67
N ASP A 163 5.49 12.21 13.65
CA ASP A 163 6.21 11.23 14.47
C ASP A 163 5.25 10.32 15.24
N MET A 164 4.15 10.88 15.76
CA MET A 164 3.10 10.10 16.42
C MET A 164 2.40 9.14 15.43
N LEU A 165 2.15 9.60 14.19
CA LEU A 165 1.62 8.73 13.15
C LEU A 165 2.60 7.60 12.81
N GLU A 166 3.90 7.90 12.68
CA GLU A 166 4.93 6.90 12.40
C GLU A 166 5.02 5.85 13.52
N ALA A 167 5.07 6.31 14.78
CA ALA A 167 5.13 5.45 15.95
C ALA A 167 3.92 4.50 16.04
N SER A 168 2.76 4.91 15.53
CA SER A 168 1.56 4.07 15.49
C SER A 168 1.76 2.79 14.66
N PHE A 169 2.66 2.79 13.67
CA PHE A 169 2.86 1.66 12.76
C PHE A 169 3.49 0.44 13.44
N ALA A 170 4.20 0.64 14.57
CA ALA A 170 4.75 -0.43 15.38
C ALA A 170 3.68 -1.09 16.29
N SER A 171 2.55 -0.40 16.53
CA SER A 171 1.48 -0.89 17.40
C SER A 171 0.39 -1.61 16.63
N HIS A 172 0.02 -2.81 17.08
CA HIS A 172 -1.14 -3.56 16.55
C HIS A 172 -2.45 -3.20 17.24
N ASN A 173 -2.39 -2.36 18.28
CA ASN A 173 -3.53 -2.00 19.13
C ASN A 173 -3.95 -0.54 18.94
N PHE A 174 -3.40 0.16 17.94
CA PHE A 174 -3.78 1.54 17.67
C PHE A 174 -5.20 1.58 17.12
N THR A 175 -6.09 2.25 17.85
CA THR A 175 -7.53 2.23 17.54
C THR A 175 -7.88 3.21 16.43
N PHE A 176 -9.00 2.96 15.74
CA PHE A 176 -9.55 3.90 14.76
C PHE A 176 -9.68 5.33 15.32
N ARG A 177 -10.17 5.49 16.56
CA ARG A 177 -10.30 6.81 17.20
C ARG A 177 -8.96 7.49 17.42
N GLN A 178 -7.92 6.73 17.79
CA GLN A 178 -6.58 7.29 17.91
C GLN A 178 -6.06 7.75 16.56
N TYR A 179 -6.28 6.99 15.47
CA TYR A 179 -5.95 7.46 14.12
C TYR A 179 -6.71 8.73 13.77
N GLN A 180 -8.02 8.77 13.99
CA GLN A 180 -8.82 9.96 13.75
C GLN A 180 -8.29 11.19 14.51
N ASN A 181 -7.88 11.02 15.77
CA ASN A 181 -7.28 12.09 16.57
C ASN A 181 -5.95 12.58 15.98
N VAL A 182 -5.06 11.66 15.56
CA VAL A 182 -3.79 12.01 14.91
C VAL A 182 -4.04 12.88 13.67
N PHE A 183 -4.96 12.47 12.79
CA PHE A 183 -5.29 13.25 11.60
C PHE A 183 -5.99 14.58 11.93
N GLN A 184 -6.75 14.65 13.02
CA GLN A 184 -7.30 15.92 13.49
C GLN A 184 -6.21 16.86 14.00
N PHE A 185 -5.21 16.36 14.72
CA PHE A 185 -4.06 17.15 15.16
C PHE A 185 -3.23 17.63 13.97
N LEU A 186 -2.98 16.77 12.98
CA LEU A 186 -2.34 17.16 11.72
C LEU A 186 -3.07 18.33 11.03
N VAL A 187 -4.40 18.27 10.87
CA VAL A 187 -5.18 19.39 10.31
C VAL A 187 -5.05 20.66 11.14
N ASN A 188 -5.12 20.55 12.47
CA ASN A 188 -5.01 21.69 13.37
C ASN A 188 -3.61 22.32 13.28
N SER A 189 -2.55 21.50 13.30
CA SER A 189 -1.16 21.91 13.13
C SER A 189 -0.94 22.65 11.81
N VAL A 190 -1.56 22.19 10.70
CA VAL A 190 -1.54 22.89 9.41
C VAL A 190 -2.25 24.25 9.48
N THR A 191 -3.40 24.31 10.14
CA THR A 191 -4.18 25.56 10.29
C THR A 191 -3.43 26.59 11.14
N GLU A 192 -2.75 26.15 12.20
CA GLU A 192 -2.00 26.98 13.13
C GLU A 192 -0.74 27.62 12.52
N PHE A 193 -0.20 27.11 11.40
CA PHE A 193 0.93 27.76 10.72
C PHE A 193 0.61 29.22 10.39
N SER A 194 -0.60 29.48 9.91
CA SER A 194 -1.04 30.83 9.54
C SER A 194 -1.03 31.80 10.72
N SER A 195 -1.34 31.33 11.93
CA SER A 195 -1.36 32.16 13.14
C SER A 195 0.01 32.27 13.82
N THR A 196 0.83 31.22 13.77
CA THR A 196 2.08 31.14 14.53
C THR A 196 3.27 31.72 13.77
N ALA A 197 3.35 31.51 12.46
CA ALA A 197 4.47 32.01 11.65
C ALA A 197 4.41 33.53 11.39
N VAL A 198 3.22 34.14 11.52
CA VAL A 198 3.07 35.60 11.57
C VAL A 198 3.84 36.15 12.79
N ARG A 199 3.74 35.50 13.95
CA ARG A 199 4.33 36.03 15.19
C ARG A 199 5.86 36.00 15.23
N SER A 200 6.52 35.07 14.54
CA SER A 200 8.00 34.94 14.60
C SER A 200 8.73 35.98 13.75
N HIS A 201 8.11 36.44 12.66
CA HIS A 201 8.71 37.41 11.73
C HIS A 201 8.15 38.83 11.90
N ASP A 202 7.09 38.97 12.69
CA ASP A 202 6.43 40.24 13.00
C ASP A 202 7.43 41.32 13.42
N GLN A 203 8.31 41.02 14.38
CA GLN A 203 9.27 42.01 14.89
C GLN A 203 10.27 42.49 13.83
N VAL A 204 10.74 41.58 12.96
CA VAL A 204 11.70 41.91 11.89
C VAL A 204 11.00 42.75 10.83
N LEU A 205 9.82 42.32 10.39
CA LEU A 205 9.06 43.02 9.36
C LEU A 205 8.57 44.38 9.85
N HIS A 206 8.15 44.46 11.11
CA HIS A 206 7.80 45.73 11.74
C HIS A 206 8.99 46.69 11.77
N THR A 207 10.19 46.19 12.11
CA THR A 207 11.41 47.01 12.07
C THR A 207 11.69 47.54 10.66
N VAL A 208 11.54 46.70 9.63
CA VAL A 208 11.71 47.10 8.23
C VAL A 208 10.69 48.16 7.81
N LEU A 209 9.41 47.95 8.12
CA LEU A 209 8.32 48.86 7.73
C LEU A 209 8.35 50.20 8.48
N VAL A 210 8.93 50.24 9.69
CA VAL A 210 9.21 51.51 10.40
C VAL A 210 10.26 52.33 9.65
N HIS A 211 11.29 51.68 9.10
CA HIS A 211 12.38 52.34 8.39
C HIS A 211 12.08 52.59 6.89
N ASP A 212 11.10 51.88 6.31
CA ASP A 212 10.65 52.06 4.93
C ASP A 212 9.11 51.93 4.82
N PRO A 213 8.37 53.03 5.07
CA PRO A 213 6.90 53.00 5.13
C PRO A 213 6.23 53.02 3.75
N ARG A 214 6.99 52.99 2.64
CA ARG A 214 6.44 53.14 1.27
C ARG A 214 5.32 52.16 0.95
N GLN A 215 5.39 50.93 1.46
CA GLN A 215 4.34 49.92 1.27
C GLN A 215 3.06 50.24 2.05
N CYS A 216 3.19 50.82 3.25
CA CYS A 216 2.07 51.28 4.07
C CYS A 216 1.37 52.48 3.43
N GLU A 217 2.15 53.47 2.98
CA GLU A 217 1.65 54.67 2.30
C GLU A 217 0.93 54.31 0.99
N ALA A 218 1.53 53.45 0.16
CA ALA A 218 0.95 53.04 -1.12
C ALA A 218 -0.38 52.28 -0.96
N ARG A 219 -0.62 51.64 0.18
CA ARG A 219 -1.83 50.84 0.45
C ARG A 219 -2.84 51.52 1.36
N GLY A 220 -2.47 52.63 2.01
CA GLY A 220 -3.31 53.29 3.00
C GLY A 220 -3.60 52.42 4.23
N MET A 221 -2.67 51.54 4.60
CA MET A 221 -2.82 50.57 5.70
C MET A 221 -1.88 50.90 6.86
N SER A 222 -2.27 50.48 8.07
CA SER A 222 -1.37 50.55 9.22
C SER A 222 -0.19 49.61 9.04
N LEU A 223 0.89 49.87 9.79
CA LEU A 223 2.09 49.05 9.75
C LEU A 223 1.79 47.59 10.10
N ASP A 224 1.03 47.35 11.16
CA ASP A 224 0.60 46.01 11.58
C ASP A 224 -0.20 45.29 10.49
N ALA A 225 -1.11 46.01 9.81
CA ALA A 225 -1.92 45.42 8.74
C ALA A 225 -1.08 45.03 7.52
N VAL A 226 -0.08 45.84 7.16
CA VAL A 226 0.86 45.48 6.08
C VAL A 226 1.77 44.33 6.50
N ALA A 227 2.24 44.33 7.74
CA ALA A 227 3.07 43.25 8.27
C ALA A 227 2.32 41.91 8.24
N GLU A 228 1.10 41.88 8.78
CA GLU A 228 0.25 40.68 8.77
C GLU A 228 -0.05 40.20 7.34
N MET A 229 -0.41 41.13 6.44
CA MET A 229 -0.73 40.81 5.05
C MET A 229 0.47 40.18 4.32
N VAL A 230 1.66 40.77 4.45
CA VAL A 230 2.88 40.25 3.82
C VAL A 230 3.23 38.88 4.39
N LEU A 231 3.15 38.69 5.71
CA LEU A 231 3.44 37.39 6.33
C LEU A 231 2.46 36.32 5.90
N ARG A 232 1.17 36.66 5.81
CA ARG A 232 0.15 35.76 5.27
C ARG A 232 0.42 35.42 3.80
N GLU A 233 0.82 36.40 2.98
CA GLU A 233 1.17 36.18 1.58
C GLU A 233 2.37 35.24 1.43
N VAL A 234 3.45 35.47 2.21
CA VAL A 234 4.62 34.57 2.24
C VAL A 234 4.21 33.15 2.60
N LEU A 235 3.40 32.97 3.65
CA LEU A 235 2.93 31.65 4.07
C LEU A 235 2.06 30.96 3.02
N VAL A 236 1.14 31.68 2.40
CA VAL A 236 0.26 31.13 1.35
C VAL A 236 1.04 30.78 0.09
N SER A 237 2.12 31.52 -0.19
CA SER A 237 3.00 31.31 -1.34
C SER A 237 4.08 30.24 -1.12
N ALA A 238 4.29 29.80 0.12
CA ALA A 238 5.31 28.81 0.47
C ALA A 238 5.08 27.48 -0.27
N LEU A 239 6.19 26.88 -0.73
CA LEU A 239 6.16 25.67 -1.54
C LEU A 239 5.43 24.55 -0.80
N GLY A 240 4.32 24.10 -1.39
CA GLY A 240 3.55 22.96 -0.88
C GLY A 240 2.56 23.29 0.23
N MET A 241 2.43 24.54 0.70
CA MET A 241 1.50 24.89 1.79
C MET A 241 0.04 24.54 1.44
N GLN A 242 -0.42 24.98 0.26
CA GLN A 242 -1.78 24.66 -0.22
C GLN A 242 -1.96 23.17 -0.48
N ALA A 243 -0.92 22.50 -0.96
CA ALA A 243 -0.96 21.06 -1.22
C ALA A 243 -1.10 20.29 0.10
N LEU A 244 -0.38 20.70 1.15
CA LEU A 244 -0.43 20.11 2.48
C LEU A 244 -1.82 20.25 3.10
N ASP A 245 -2.37 21.46 3.12
CA ASP A 245 -3.71 21.72 3.64
C ASP A 245 -4.79 20.86 2.94
N ARG A 246 -4.76 20.86 1.60
CA ARG A 246 -5.69 20.04 0.81
C ARG A 246 -5.52 18.56 1.08
N TYR A 247 -4.29 18.05 1.18
CA TYR A 247 -4.00 16.63 1.37
C TYR A 247 -4.40 16.15 2.76
N VAL A 248 -3.97 16.83 3.82
CA VAL A 248 -4.28 16.47 5.21
C VAL A 248 -5.78 16.57 5.45
N GLY A 249 -6.43 17.62 4.93
CA GLY A 249 -7.88 17.75 4.95
C GLY A 249 -8.59 16.63 4.18
N ALA A 250 -8.09 16.22 3.01
CA ALA A 250 -8.64 15.09 2.26
C ALA A 250 -8.50 13.76 3.02
N ALA A 251 -7.35 13.53 3.64
CA ALA A 251 -7.11 12.32 4.43
C ALA A 251 -8.04 12.22 5.65
N LEU A 252 -8.19 13.31 6.42
CA LEU A 252 -9.14 13.35 7.55
C LEU A 252 -10.59 13.14 7.07
N ARG A 253 -10.98 13.76 5.95
CA ARG A 253 -12.31 13.54 5.36
C ARG A 253 -12.53 12.08 4.99
N GLN A 254 -11.56 11.42 4.35
CA GLN A 254 -11.68 9.99 4.02
C GLN A 254 -11.83 9.12 5.27
N ILE A 255 -10.98 9.35 6.29
CA ILE A 255 -11.06 8.62 7.57
C ILE A 255 -12.43 8.81 8.22
N SER A 256 -12.97 10.04 8.17
CA SER A 256 -14.27 10.37 8.75
C SER A 256 -15.43 9.69 8.02
N LEU A 257 -15.38 9.61 6.67
CA LEU A 257 -16.40 8.95 5.85
C LEU A 257 -16.53 7.46 6.13
N LEU A 258 -15.45 6.81 6.57
CA LEU A 258 -15.46 5.38 6.91
C LEU A 258 -16.33 5.06 8.15
N THR A 259 -16.52 6.01 9.05
CA THR A 259 -17.34 5.86 10.28
C THR A 259 -18.78 5.46 9.99
N GLY A 260 -19.33 5.88 8.84
CA GLY A 260 -20.70 5.54 8.42
C GLY A 260 -20.83 4.19 7.70
N ARG A 261 -19.71 3.54 7.37
CA ARG A 261 -19.68 2.30 6.57
C ARG A 261 -19.34 1.06 7.38
N LEU A 262 -18.49 1.20 8.40
CA LEU A 262 -18.01 0.11 9.23
C LEU A 262 -18.04 0.50 10.72
N GLY A 263 -18.26 -0.48 11.60
CA GLY A 263 -18.16 -0.27 13.04
C GLY A 263 -16.72 -0.01 13.49
N SER A 264 -16.53 0.67 14.63
CA SER A 264 -15.21 1.05 15.16
C SER A 264 -14.22 -0.12 15.28
N ARG A 265 -14.70 -1.33 15.61
CA ARG A 265 -13.87 -2.54 15.67
C ARG A 265 -13.37 -2.95 14.29
N ALA A 266 -14.23 -2.93 13.29
CA ALA A 266 -13.88 -3.24 11.91
C ALA A 266 -12.89 -2.22 11.34
N LEU A 267 -13.14 -0.93 11.56
CA LEU A 267 -12.23 0.14 11.15
C LEU A 267 -10.85 0.00 11.80
N THR A 268 -10.80 -0.29 13.10
CA THR A 268 -9.53 -0.53 13.80
C THR A 268 -8.77 -1.69 13.17
N ARG A 269 -9.45 -2.79 12.84
CA ARG A 269 -8.83 -3.94 12.19
C ARG A 269 -8.36 -3.62 10.77
N MET A 270 -9.15 -2.91 9.98
CA MET A 270 -8.79 -2.49 8.63
C MET A 270 -7.55 -1.59 8.62
N MET A 271 -7.47 -0.59 9.51
CA MET A 271 -6.35 0.34 9.55
C MET A 271 -5.05 -0.30 10.07
N ASN A 272 -5.14 -1.37 10.86
CA ASN A 272 -3.98 -2.13 11.31
C ASN A 272 -3.59 -3.29 10.37
N TYR A 273 -4.44 -3.62 9.40
CA TYR A 273 -4.16 -4.64 8.40
C TYR A 273 -3.02 -4.19 7.49
N ASP A 274 -2.04 -5.08 7.29
CA ASP A 274 -0.92 -4.87 6.38
C ASP A 274 -1.04 -5.77 5.13
N PRO A 275 -1.54 -5.24 4.00
CA PRO A 275 -1.72 -6.00 2.76
C PRO A 275 -0.43 -6.62 2.21
N GLU A 276 0.73 -6.01 2.51
CA GLU A 276 2.03 -6.52 2.08
C GLU A 276 2.44 -7.75 2.89
N ARG A 277 1.86 -7.99 4.06
CA ARG A 277 2.11 -9.18 4.88
C ARG A 277 1.06 -10.28 4.67
N LEU A 278 0.03 -10.04 3.85
CA LEU A 278 -1.07 -11.00 3.61
C LEU A 278 -0.59 -12.35 3.08
N VAL A 279 0.29 -12.34 2.06
CA VAL A 279 0.73 -13.55 1.36
C VAL A 279 2.20 -13.80 1.62
N SER A 280 2.54 -15.03 2.00
CA SER A 280 3.92 -15.52 2.11
C SER A 280 4.09 -16.83 1.33
N GLU A 281 4.91 -16.82 0.29
CA GLU A 281 5.23 -18.01 -0.52
C GLU A 281 6.06 -19.01 0.31
N LEU A 282 5.82 -20.32 0.13
CA LEU A 282 6.51 -21.37 0.90
C LEU A 282 8.00 -21.47 0.58
N HIS A 283 8.39 -21.25 -0.68
CA HIS A 283 9.77 -21.43 -1.15
C HIS A 283 10.59 -20.13 -1.23
N ARG A 284 10.02 -19.00 -0.80
CA ARG A 284 10.70 -17.69 -0.88
C ARG A 284 10.71 -16.99 0.48
N PRO A 285 11.88 -16.67 1.06
CA PRO A 285 11.94 -15.97 2.33
C PRO A 285 11.33 -14.57 2.23
N LYS A 286 10.63 -14.17 3.29
CA LYS A 286 9.99 -12.86 3.44
C LYS A 286 10.24 -12.33 4.87
N PRO A 287 11.42 -11.72 5.11
CA PRO A 287 11.78 -11.16 6.40
C PRO A 287 10.69 -10.20 6.91
N GLY A 288 10.39 -10.23 8.21
CA GLY A 288 9.32 -9.43 8.83
C GLY A 288 7.89 -9.99 8.67
N THR A 289 7.71 -11.03 7.86
CA THR A 289 6.45 -11.80 7.77
C THR A 289 6.65 -13.24 8.25
N ASP A 290 7.85 -13.79 8.10
CA ASP A 290 8.16 -15.19 8.41
C ASP A 290 8.41 -15.44 9.91
N ASP A 291 7.36 -15.24 10.71
CA ASP A 291 7.35 -15.54 12.14
C ASP A 291 6.10 -16.36 12.52
N GLN A 292 6.13 -16.99 13.70
CA GLN A 292 5.07 -17.91 14.12
C GLN A 292 3.74 -17.19 14.43
N MET A 293 3.78 -15.92 14.82
CA MET A 293 2.57 -15.13 15.08
C MET A 293 1.87 -14.74 13.77
N THR A 294 2.64 -14.52 12.72
CA THR A 294 2.15 -14.10 11.41
C THR A 294 1.76 -15.29 10.53
N LEU A 295 2.56 -16.36 10.46
CA LEU A 295 2.30 -17.51 9.57
C LEU A 295 1.65 -18.71 10.28
N GLY A 296 1.59 -18.69 11.61
CA GLY A 296 1.21 -19.84 12.41
C GLY A 296 2.26 -20.95 12.40
N PHE A 297 2.08 -21.92 13.30
CA PHE A 297 3.02 -23.04 13.48
C PHE A 297 3.20 -23.89 12.21
N LYS A 298 2.11 -24.24 11.53
CA LYS A 298 2.15 -25.08 10.31
C LYS A 298 2.75 -24.35 9.11
N GLY A 299 2.36 -23.09 8.90
CA GLY A 299 2.85 -22.30 7.76
C GLY A 299 4.34 -22.05 7.87
N LEU A 300 4.80 -21.63 9.06
CA LEU A 300 6.23 -21.46 9.33
C LEU A 300 7.00 -22.78 9.22
N GLY A 301 6.45 -23.88 9.75
CA GLY A 301 7.08 -25.20 9.66
C GLY A 301 7.26 -25.69 8.21
N LEU A 302 6.27 -25.50 7.34
CA LEU A 302 6.38 -25.83 5.91
C LEU A 302 7.49 -25.00 5.24
N LYS A 303 7.57 -23.72 5.56
CA LYS A 303 8.59 -22.81 5.02
C LYS A 303 10.00 -23.17 5.50
N GLN A 304 10.13 -23.56 6.76
CA GLN A 304 11.39 -24.07 7.32
C GLN A 304 11.80 -25.36 6.63
N MET A 305 10.88 -26.33 6.46
CA MET A 305 11.17 -27.57 5.74
C MET A 305 11.62 -27.31 4.29
N ALA A 306 10.96 -26.40 3.58
CA ALA A 306 11.35 -25.99 2.24
C ALA A 306 12.75 -25.35 2.22
N SER A 307 13.06 -24.49 3.21
CA SER A 307 14.39 -23.87 3.34
C SER A 307 15.50 -24.87 3.65
N TYR A 308 15.18 -26.00 4.29
CA TYR A 308 16.11 -27.10 4.55
C TYR A 308 16.24 -28.09 3.38
N GLY A 309 15.59 -27.80 2.25
CA GLY A 309 15.70 -28.61 1.03
C GLY A 309 14.80 -29.85 1.03
N HIS A 310 13.81 -29.94 1.93
CA HIS A 310 12.80 -30.99 1.83
C HIS A 310 11.86 -30.72 0.66
N ASN A 311 11.34 -31.80 0.06
CA ASN A 311 10.35 -31.76 -1.02
C ASN A 311 8.97 -31.33 -0.49
N VAL A 312 8.82 -30.04 -0.21
CA VAL A 312 7.54 -29.41 0.10
C VAL A 312 6.85 -29.03 -1.21
N PRO A 313 5.57 -29.37 -1.41
CA PRO A 313 4.82 -28.91 -2.58
C PRO A 313 4.68 -27.38 -2.62
N GLU A 314 4.67 -26.82 -3.84
CA GLU A 314 4.47 -25.39 -4.05
C GLU A 314 3.16 -24.88 -3.44
N GLY A 315 3.20 -23.68 -2.89
CA GLY A 315 2.06 -23.08 -2.21
C GLY A 315 2.42 -21.78 -1.50
N PHE A 316 1.42 -21.21 -0.82
CA PHE A 316 1.57 -20.01 -0.03
C PHE A 316 0.75 -20.08 1.25
N VAL A 317 1.14 -19.26 2.22
CA VAL A 317 0.43 -19.04 3.48
C VAL A 317 -0.30 -17.70 3.38
N LEU A 318 -1.59 -17.72 3.68
CA LEU A 318 -2.34 -16.52 4.03
C LEU A 318 -2.09 -16.25 5.50
N SER A 319 -1.44 -15.13 5.81
CA SER A 319 -1.04 -14.82 7.18
C SER A 319 -2.22 -14.46 8.07
N THR A 320 -1.96 -14.35 9.37
CA THR A 320 -2.93 -13.93 10.37
C THR A 320 -3.44 -12.50 10.15
N GLU A 321 -2.83 -11.71 9.27
CA GLU A 321 -3.34 -10.43 8.77
C GLU A 321 -4.77 -10.57 8.21
N LEU A 322 -5.03 -11.64 7.44
CA LEU A 322 -6.35 -11.91 6.86
C LEU A 322 -7.40 -12.11 7.95
N PHE A 323 -7.07 -12.94 8.96
CA PHE A 323 -7.93 -13.17 10.12
C PHE A 323 -8.18 -11.87 10.89
N GLY A 324 -7.14 -11.06 11.08
CA GLY A 324 -7.24 -9.73 11.70
C GLY A 324 -8.22 -8.83 10.98
N ALA A 325 -8.20 -8.81 9.65
CA ALA A 325 -9.01 -7.94 8.81
C ALA A 325 -10.46 -8.43 8.61
N MET A 326 -10.80 -9.67 9.00
CA MET A 326 -12.14 -10.27 8.82
C MET A 326 -13.31 -9.36 9.21
N PRO A 327 -13.29 -8.63 10.35
CA PRO A 327 -14.40 -7.75 10.71
C PRO A 327 -14.68 -6.62 9.72
N ALA A 328 -13.71 -6.28 8.85
CA ALA A 328 -13.83 -5.26 7.81
C ALA A 328 -14.08 -5.83 6.40
N MET A 329 -14.10 -7.15 6.23
CA MET A 329 -14.27 -7.80 4.92
C MET A 329 -15.67 -7.62 4.32
N SER A 330 -16.63 -7.08 5.07
CA SER A 330 -17.90 -6.61 4.51
C SER A 330 -17.76 -5.34 3.67
N TYR A 331 -16.62 -4.65 3.75
CA TYR A 331 -16.35 -3.48 2.93
C TYR A 331 -15.75 -3.90 1.58
N GLN A 332 -16.55 -3.76 0.52
CA GLN A 332 -16.25 -4.29 -0.81
C GLN A 332 -14.85 -3.93 -1.35
N PRO A 333 -14.35 -2.67 -1.23
CA PRO A 333 -13.02 -2.34 -1.75
C PRO A 333 -11.88 -3.13 -1.09
N LEU A 334 -11.98 -3.38 0.23
CA LEU A 334 -10.99 -4.20 0.95
C LEU A 334 -11.09 -5.68 0.54
N TYR A 335 -12.31 -6.17 0.40
CA TYR A 335 -12.57 -7.54 -0.04
C TYR A 335 -11.97 -7.78 -1.43
N ASP A 336 -12.26 -6.91 -2.40
CA ASP A 336 -11.80 -7.02 -3.78
C ASP A 336 -10.27 -7.01 -3.88
N ASP A 337 -9.58 -6.11 -3.17
CA ASP A 337 -8.10 -6.10 -3.11
C ASP A 337 -7.56 -7.40 -2.50
N THR A 338 -8.18 -7.89 -1.43
CA THR A 338 -7.77 -9.14 -0.77
C THR A 338 -7.92 -10.33 -1.71
N ILE A 339 -9.05 -10.45 -2.42
CA ILE A 339 -9.29 -11.51 -3.40
C ILE A 339 -8.32 -11.38 -4.58
N ALA A 340 -8.02 -10.17 -5.05
CA ALA A 340 -7.04 -9.93 -6.10
C ALA A 340 -5.64 -10.42 -5.68
N ARG A 341 -5.22 -10.17 -4.44
CA ARG A 341 -3.94 -10.64 -3.90
C ARG A 341 -3.88 -12.18 -3.81
N ILE A 342 -4.98 -12.83 -3.38
CA ILE A 342 -5.08 -14.30 -3.39
C ILE A 342 -4.97 -14.84 -4.82
N ARG A 343 -5.62 -14.18 -5.80
CA ARG A 343 -5.53 -14.57 -7.22
C ARG A 343 -4.11 -14.47 -7.75
N VAL A 344 -3.39 -13.39 -7.42
CA VAL A 344 -1.98 -13.22 -7.80
C VAL A 344 -1.10 -14.33 -7.21
N ALA A 345 -1.31 -14.67 -5.93
CA ALA A 345 -0.59 -15.74 -5.26
C ALA A 345 -0.85 -17.11 -5.91
N LEU A 346 -2.10 -17.41 -6.22
CA LEU A 346 -2.48 -18.63 -6.92
C LEU A 346 -1.85 -18.71 -8.32
N ALA A 347 -1.89 -17.62 -9.08
CA ALA A 347 -1.27 -17.56 -10.41
C ALA A 347 0.25 -17.80 -10.35
N GLN A 348 0.91 -17.46 -9.23
CA GLN A 348 2.32 -17.79 -9.02
C GLN A 348 2.52 -19.30 -8.81
N VAL A 349 1.65 -19.97 -8.03
CA VAL A 349 1.68 -21.43 -7.86
C VAL A 349 1.44 -22.15 -9.19
N GLU A 350 0.49 -21.67 -10.00
CA GLU A 350 0.24 -22.21 -11.34
C GLU A 350 1.48 -22.09 -12.25
N ARG A 351 2.18 -20.95 -12.19
CA ARG A 351 3.44 -20.77 -12.95
C ARG A 351 4.55 -21.70 -12.47
N GLN A 352 4.70 -21.88 -11.16
CA GLN A 352 5.76 -22.72 -10.57
C GLN A 352 5.51 -24.21 -10.85
N THR A 353 4.26 -24.66 -10.79
CA THR A 353 3.89 -26.06 -10.99
C THR A 353 3.66 -26.45 -12.45
N GLY A 354 3.35 -25.48 -13.31
CA GLY A 354 2.87 -25.74 -14.68
C GLY A 354 1.44 -26.29 -14.75
N LEU A 355 0.76 -26.41 -13.61
CA LEU A 355 -0.63 -26.82 -13.48
C LEU A 355 -1.55 -25.58 -13.43
N ARG A 356 -2.85 -25.77 -13.66
CA ARG A 356 -3.86 -24.71 -13.65
C ARG A 356 -5.14 -25.14 -12.95
N LEU A 357 -5.68 -24.23 -12.16
CA LEU A 357 -6.94 -24.44 -11.46
C LEU A 357 -8.08 -24.46 -12.49
N GLY A 358 -8.92 -25.50 -12.47
CA GLY A 358 -10.01 -25.67 -13.44
C GLY A 358 -9.60 -26.22 -14.81
N ASP A 359 -8.33 -26.54 -15.07
CA ASP A 359 -7.87 -27.14 -16.33
C ASP A 359 -7.81 -28.66 -16.22
N ALA A 360 -8.71 -29.39 -16.88
CA ALA A 360 -8.72 -30.86 -16.83
C ALA A 360 -7.47 -31.53 -17.41
N SER A 361 -6.74 -30.86 -18.32
CA SER A 361 -5.52 -31.41 -18.93
C SER A 361 -4.30 -31.24 -18.05
N ARG A 362 -4.27 -30.18 -17.23
CA ARG A 362 -3.18 -29.82 -16.32
C ARG A 362 -3.73 -29.41 -14.96
N CYS A 363 -4.47 -30.31 -14.34
CA CYS A 363 -5.28 -29.98 -13.16
C CYS A 363 -4.43 -29.62 -11.94
N LEU A 364 -4.61 -28.40 -11.43
CA LEU A 364 -4.15 -28.00 -10.10
C LEU A 364 -5.28 -28.22 -9.09
N LEU A 365 -5.01 -28.99 -8.04
CA LEU A 365 -5.89 -29.12 -6.88
C LEU A 365 -5.16 -28.61 -5.64
N LEU A 366 -5.90 -27.97 -4.74
CA LEU A 366 -5.32 -27.37 -3.53
C LEU A 366 -5.77 -28.11 -2.27
N SER A 367 -4.88 -28.11 -1.28
CA SER A 367 -5.24 -28.37 0.12
C SER A 367 -5.25 -27.04 0.87
N ILE A 368 -6.38 -26.67 1.47
CA ILE A 368 -6.52 -25.45 2.26
C ILE A 368 -6.60 -25.86 3.71
N ARG A 369 -5.55 -25.53 4.47
CA ARG A 369 -5.32 -26.02 5.82
C ARG A 369 -5.24 -24.85 6.79
N SER A 370 -6.01 -24.94 7.87
CA SER A 370 -5.92 -24.04 9.01
C SER A 370 -4.56 -24.13 9.72
N GLY A 371 -4.04 -22.98 10.13
CA GLY A 371 -2.85 -22.86 10.96
C GLY A 371 -2.98 -21.70 11.94
N ALA A 372 -2.77 -21.97 13.22
CA ALA A 372 -2.70 -20.96 14.27
C ALA A 372 -1.28 -20.92 14.86
N ALA A 373 -0.96 -19.87 15.63
CA ALA A 373 0.32 -19.74 16.30
C ALA A 373 0.58 -20.91 17.27
N ILE A 374 -0.48 -21.40 17.94
CA ILE A 374 -0.45 -22.58 18.80
C ILE A 374 -1.25 -23.69 18.12
N SER A 375 -0.72 -24.91 18.13
CA SER A 375 -1.38 -26.05 17.49
C SER A 375 -2.73 -26.36 18.15
N MET A 376 -3.77 -26.49 17.35
CA MET A 376 -5.12 -26.92 17.77
C MET A 376 -5.49 -28.20 17.01
N PRO A 377 -5.14 -29.40 17.54
CA PRO A 377 -5.35 -30.66 16.83
C PRO A 377 -6.83 -30.99 16.62
N GLY A 378 -7.24 -31.24 15.38
CA GLY A 378 -8.59 -31.75 15.04
C GLY A 378 -9.75 -30.76 15.16
N LEU A 379 -9.49 -29.49 15.51
CA LEU A 379 -10.54 -28.51 15.83
C LEU A 379 -10.87 -27.53 14.71
N MET A 380 -9.96 -27.38 13.75
CA MET A 380 -10.12 -26.43 12.66
C MET A 380 -10.31 -27.15 11.34
N THR A 381 -11.14 -26.57 10.47
CA THR A 381 -11.48 -27.15 9.18
C THR A 381 -10.25 -27.28 8.28
N THR A 382 -10.23 -28.35 7.49
CA THR A 382 -9.24 -28.57 6.42
C THR A 382 -9.98 -29.05 5.19
N PHE A 383 -9.67 -28.46 4.04
CA PHE A 383 -10.16 -28.90 2.75
C PHE A 383 -9.02 -29.55 1.96
N VAL A 384 -9.33 -30.66 1.30
CA VAL A 384 -8.47 -31.31 0.31
C VAL A 384 -9.23 -31.40 -0.99
N ASN A 385 -8.50 -31.46 -2.10
CA ASN A 385 -9.06 -31.53 -3.45
C ASN A 385 -9.91 -30.32 -3.86
N VAL A 386 -9.60 -29.13 -3.31
CA VAL A 386 -10.25 -27.87 -3.70
C VAL A 386 -9.91 -27.57 -5.16
N GLY A 387 -10.92 -27.23 -5.96
CA GLY A 387 -10.84 -27.11 -7.41
C GLY A 387 -11.58 -28.22 -8.17
N LEU A 388 -11.95 -29.33 -7.51
CA LEU A 388 -12.79 -30.35 -8.13
C LEU A 388 -14.25 -29.88 -8.24
N ASN A 389 -14.85 -30.14 -9.39
CA ASN A 389 -16.28 -30.03 -9.65
C ASN A 389 -16.74 -31.23 -10.50
N ASP A 390 -18.01 -31.25 -10.89
CA ASP A 390 -18.60 -32.37 -11.65
C ASP A 390 -17.82 -32.62 -12.96
N GLU A 391 -17.47 -31.55 -13.69
CA GLU A 391 -16.79 -31.61 -14.99
C GLU A 391 -15.35 -32.09 -14.85
N LEU A 392 -14.60 -31.57 -13.88
CA LEU A 392 -13.22 -31.98 -13.64
C LEU A 392 -13.14 -33.41 -13.12
N ALA A 393 -14.04 -33.82 -12.22
CA ALA A 393 -14.08 -35.19 -11.72
C ALA A 393 -14.34 -36.18 -12.86
N GLU A 394 -15.31 -35.87 -13.73
CA GLU A 394 -15.61 -36.66 -14.93
C GLU A 394 -14.41 -36.71 -15.88
N ALA A 395 -13.78 -35.57 -16.18
CA ALA A 395 -12.63 -35.52 -17.07
C ALA A 395 -11.41 -36.28 -16.53
N LEU A 396 -11.11 -36.14 -15.24
CA LEU A 396 -10.05 -36.89 -14.57
C LEU A 396 -10.34 -38.39 -14.56
N SER A 397 -11.61 -38.78 -14.38
CA SER A 397 -11.99 -40.20 -14.32
C SER A 397 -11.71 -40.96 -15.63
N ARG A 398 -11.63 -40.27 -16.77
CA ARG A 398 -11.32 -40.86 -18.08
C ARG A 398 -9.84 -41.23 -18.24
N GLN A 399 -8.97 -40.75 -17.36
CA GLN A 399 -7.55 -41.09 -17.41
C GLN A 399 -7.34 -42.54 -16.94
N PRO A 400 -6.51 -43.37 -17.62
CA PRO A 400 -6.46 -44.83 -17.44
C PRO A 400 -6.14 -45.40 -16.05
N ARG A 401 -5.97 -44.57 -15.01
CA ARG A 401 -5.70 -44.98 -13.62
C ARG A 401 -6.39 -44.11 -12.57
N LEU A 402 -7.20 -43.13 -13.00
CA LEU A 402 -7.82 -42.15 -12.11
C LEU A 402 -9.34 -42.31 -12.00
N GLY A 403 -9.96 -43.23 -12.75
CA GLY A 403 -11.41 -43.47 -12.72
C GLY A 403 -12.01 -43.47 -11.32
N TRP A 404 -11.56 -44.41 -10.49
CA TRP A 404 -12.02 -44.51 -9.11
C TRP A 404 -11.53 -43.34 -8.23
N ALA A 405 -10.26 -42.96 -8.36
CA ALA A 405 -9.62 -41.97 -7.49
C ALA A 405 -10.20 -40.56 -7.68
N ALA A 406 -10.60 -40.18 -8.90
CA ALA A 406 -11.23 -38.91 -9.20
C ALA A 406 -12.57 -38.77 -8.47
N TRP A 407 -13.43 -39.78 -8.56
CA TRP A 407 -14.71 -39.79 -7.87
C TRP A 407 -14.57 -39.94 -6.35
N ASP A 408 -13.63 -40.74 -5.85
CA ASP A 408 -13.35 -40.84 -4.41
C ASP A 408 -12.86 -39.49 -3.83
N SER A 409 -12.03 -38.79 -4.60
CA SER A 409 -11.52 -37.45 -4.26
C SER A 409 -12.63 -36.41 -4.27
N TYR A 410 -13.54 -36.48 -5.25
CA TYR A 410 -14.66 -35.56 -5.35
C TYR A 410 -15.68 -35.76 -4.22
N ARG A 411 -16.09 -37.00 -3.90
CA ARG A 411 -16.98 -37.25 -2.76
C ARG A 411 -16.38 -36.77 -1.43
N ARG A 412 -15.06 -36.87 -1.26
CA ARG A 412 -14.35 -36.42 -0.06
C ARG A 412 -14.37 -34.90 0.05
N PHE A 413 -14.16 -34.21 -1.07
CA PHE A 413 -14.29 -32.75 -1.12
C PHE A 413 -15.72 -32.31 -0.76
N LEU A 414 -16.74 -32.94 -1.36
CA LEU A 414 -18.15 -32.69 -1.06
C LEU A 414 -18.48 -32.92 0.42
N GLN A 415 -18.01 -34.03 0.99
CA GLN A 415 -18.15 -34.34 2.42
C GLN A 415 -17.51 -33.26 3.29
N SER A 416 -16.25 -32.89 3.04
CA SER A 416 -15.57 -31.82 3.81
C SER A 416 -16.29 -30.48 3.70
N TRP A 417 -16.80 -30.12 2.52
CA TRP A 417 -17.57 -28.91 2.30
C TRP A 417 -18.88 -28.91 3.08
N ALA A 418 -19.66 -29.98 2.99
CA ALA A 418 -20.92 -30.11 3.71
C ALA A 418 -20.72 -30.13 5.23
N MET A 419 -19.68 -30.80 5.73
CA MET A 419 -19.33 -30.78 7.15
C MET A 419 -18.98 -29.38 7.64
N SER A 420 -18.28 -28.58 6.82
CA SER A 420 -18.04 -27.17 7.14
C SER A 420 -19.30 -26.29 7.15
N ALA A 421 -20.40 -26.78 6.56
CA ALA A 421 -21.70 -26.14 6.57
C ALA A 421 -22.62 -26.69 7.68
N GLY A 422 -22.11 -27.58 8.56
CA GLY A 422 -22.84 -28.08 9.72
C GLY A 422 -23.42 -29.49 9.57
N ILE A 423 -23.20 -30.18 8.45
CA ILE A 423 -23.64 -31.57 8.28
C ILE A 423 -22.73 -32.51 9.07
N ASP A 424 -23.30 -33.42 9.86
CA ASP A 424 -22.50 -34.35 10.66
C ASP A 424 -21.80 -35.41 9.77
N ARG A 425 -20.72 -36.00 10.29
CA ARG A 425 -20.04 -37.11 9.62
C ARG A 425 -20.95 -38.33 9.48
N ASP A 426 -21.77 -38.61 10.49
CA ASP A 426 -22.65 -39.78 10.54
C ASP A 426 -23.61 -39.81 9.35
N PHE A 427 -24.04 -38.65 8.87
CA PHE A 427 -24.84 -38.52 7.65
C PHE A 427 -24.17 -39.17 6.43
N PHE A 428 -22.87 -38.94 6.26
CA PHE A 428 -22.09 -39.50 5.14
C PHE A 428 -21.74 -40.96 5.36
N ASP A 429 -21.53 -41.38 6.60
CA ASP A 429 -21.26 -42.76 6.96
C ASP A 429 -22.50 -43.64 6.73
N SER A 430 -23.71 -43.15 7.07
CA SER A 430 -24.97 -43.80 6.72
C SER A 430 -25.16 -43.93 5.20
N LEU A 431 -24.91 -42.86 4.43
CA LEU A 431 -24.98 -42.93 2.96
C LEU A 431 -23.97 -43.93 2.38
N MET A 432 -22.75 -44.00 2.92
CA MET A 432 -21.78 -44.99 2.48
C MET A 432 -22.26 -46.42 2.80
N GLY A 433 -22.90 -46.62 3.96
CA GLY A 433 -23.55 -47.88 4.35
C GLY A 433 -24.64 -48.32 3.37
N GLU A 434 -25.57 -47.41 3.02
CA GLU A 434 -26.65 -47.68 2.05
C GLU A 434 -26.09 -48.17 0.70
N PHE A 435 -25.00 -47.56 0.24
CA PHE A 435 -24.36 -47.94 -1.03
C PHE A 435 -23.61 -49.28 -0.93
N LYS A 436 -22.99 -49.59 0.21
CA LYS A 436 -22.35 -50.88 0.44
C LYS A 436 -23.36 -52.02 0.41
N GLU A 437 -24.49 -51.84 1.10
CA GLU A 437 -25.59 -52.81 1.09
C GLU A 437 -26.17 -52.97 -0.32
N ARG A 438 -26.43 -51.86 -1.02
CA ARG A 438 -26.99 -51.88 -2.38
C ARG A 438 -26.12 -52.63 -3.39
N TYR A 439 -24.81 -52.53 -3.28
CA TYR A 439 -23.86 -53.15 -4.22
C TYR A 439 -23.23 -54.43 -3.68
N GLU A 440 -23.66 -54.91 -2.51
CA GLU A 440 -23.14 -56.11 -1.86
C GLU A 440 -21.61 -56.08 -1.70
N VAL A 441 -21.05 -54.91 -1.37
CA VAL A 441 -19.60 -54.73 -1.16
C VAL A 441 -19.25 -54.53 0.32
N GLU A 442 -18.21 -55.19 0.78
CA GLU A 442 -17.75 -55.07 2.18
C GLU A 442 -16.87 -53.82 2.38
N GLN A 443 -15.92 -53.61 1.47
CA GLN A 443 -14.94 -52.52 1.57
C GLN A 443 -15.20 -51.43 0.54
N LYS A 444 -14.82 -50.21 0.91
CA LYS A 444 -14.93 -49.04 0.02
C LYS A 444 -14.09 -49.21 -1.26
N LEU A 445 -12.99 -49.96 -1.19
CA LEU A 445 -12.10 -50.20 -2.32
C LEU A 445 -12.73 -51.10 -3.38
N ASP A 446 -13.78 -51.84 -3.03
CA ASP A 446 -14.45 -52.80 -3.92
C ASP A 446 -15.47 -52.13 -4.84
N PHE A 447 -15.82 -50.86 -4.60
CA PHE A 447 -16.67 -50.09 -5.51
C PHE A 447 -15.99 -49.88 -6.85
N THR A 448 -16.74 -50.02 -7.95
CA THR A 448 -16.28 -49.64 -9.29
C THR A 448 -16.20 -48.11 -9.44
N PRO A 449 -15.47 -47.58 -10.43
CA PRO A 449 -15.47 -46.14 -10.74
C PRO A 449 -16.88 -45.56 -10.91
N GLU A 450 -17.76 -46.27 -11.62
CA GLU A 450 -19.14 -45.86 -11.87
C GLU A 450 -19.98 -45.85 -10.58
N GLN A 451 -19.77 -46.80 -9.68
CA GLN A 451 -20.44 -46.81 -8.36
C GLN A 451 -19.95 -45.63 -7.51
N MET A 452 -18.64 -45.36 -7.51
CA MET A 452 -18.08 -44.21 -6.78
C MET A 452 -18.61 -42.87 -7.31
N ARG A 453 -18.80 -42.75 -8.62
CA ARG A 453 -19.47 -41.61 -9.26
C ARG A 453 -20.89 -41.43 -8.73
N GLN A 454 -21.66 -42.50 -8.62
CA GLN A 454 -23.02 -42.44 -8.08
C GLN A 454 -23.05 -42.03 -6.61
N ILE A 455 -22.09 -42.51 -5.80
CA ILE A 455 -21.92 -42.09 -4.39
C ILE A 455 -21.63 -40.59 -4.31
N ALA A 456 -20.70 -40.07 -5.13
CA ALA A 456 -20.36 -38.65 -5.14
C ALA A 456 -21.58 -37.76 -5.46
N TYR A 457 -22.37 -38.12 -6.47
CA TYR A 457 -23.60 -37.40 -6.77
C TYR A 457 -24.67 -37.54 -5.69
N ALA A 458 -24.76 -38.70 -5.03
CA ALA A 458 -25.67 -38.88 -3.90
C ALA A 458 -25.28 -37.99 -2.71
N TYR A 459 -23.98 -37.87 -2.40
CA TYR A 459 -23.46 -36.95 -1.38
C TYR A 459 -23.82 -35.50 -1.73
N LYS A 460 -23.55 -35.05 -2.96
CA LYS A 460 -23.88 -33.69 -3.43
C LYS A 460 -25.37 -33.40 -3.32
N ARG A 461 -26.21 -34.31 -3.81
CA ARG A 461 -27.67 -34.14 -3.81
C ARG A 461 -28.23 -34.13 -2.39
N ARG A 462 -27.93 -35.14 -1.59
CA ARG A 462 -28.46 -35.26 -0.22
C ARG A 462 -28.00 -34.09 0.66
N ALA A 463 -26.75 -33.64 0.52
CA ALA A 463 -26.30 -32.45 1.24
C ALA A 463 -27.01 -31.17 0.77
N ARG A 464 -27.34 -31.04 -0.53
CA ARG A 464 -28.17 -29.92 -1.03
C ARG A 464 -29.58 -29.96 -0.46
N ASP A 465 -30.17 -31.14 -0.30
CA ASP A 465 -31.49 -31.32 0.32
C ASP A 465 -31.49 -30.83 1.78
N GLU A 466 -30.35 -30.94 2.48
CA GLU A 466 -30.11 -30.37 3.82
C GLU A 466 -29.71 -28.87 3.81
N GLY A 467 -29.77 -28.20 2.65
CA GLY A 467 -29.50 -26.77 2.51
C GLY A 467 -28.04 -26.39 2.23
N VAL A 468 -27.14 -27.35 1.98
CA VAL A 468 -25.74 -27.05 1.63
C VAL A 468 -25.65 -26.47 0.21
N VAL A 469 -25.06 -25.27 0.11
CA VAL A 469 -24.74 -24.65 -1.18
C VAL A 469 -23.30 -24.99 -1.56
N PHE A 470 -23.14 -25.63 -2.72
CA PHE A 470 -21.84 -25.90 -3.34
C PHE A 470 -21.54 -24.87 -4.42
N VAL A 471 -20.28 -24.45 -4.50
CA VAL A 471 -19.75 -23.57 -5.55
C VAL A 471 -18.99 -24.43 -6.55
N ASP A 472 -19.27 -24.29 -7.85
CA ASP A 472 -18.63 -25.09 -8.89
C ASP A 472 -17.45 -24.37 -9.58
N ASP A 473 -17.39 -23.03 -9.55
CA ASP A 473 -16.22 -22.27 -10.05
C ASP A 473 -14.99 -22.56 -9.17
N PRO A 474 -13.88 -23.07 -9.73
CA PRO A 474 -12.73 -23.47 -8.94
C PRO A 474 -12.09 -22.34 -8.13
N PHE A 475 -12.06 -21.10 -8.63
CA PHE A 475 -11.45 -20.00 -7.90
C PHE A 475 -12.37 -19.51 -6.76
N GLU A 476 -13.67 -19.40 -7.02
CA GLU A 476 -14.65 -19.10 -5.99
C GLU A 476 -14.69 -20.19 -4.91
N GLN A 477 -14.47 -21.47 -5.25
CA GLN A 477 -14.27 -22.54 -4.27
C GLN A 477 -13.08 -22.25 -3.35
N VAL A 478 -11.94 -21.81 -3.89
CA VAL A 478 -10.76 -21.45 -3.08
C VAL A 478 -11.12 -20.34 -2.09
N VAL A 479 -11.78 -19.28 -2.57
CA VAL A 479 -12.21 -18.16 -1.72
C VAL A 479 -13.17 -18.64 -0.63
N ALA A 480 -14.20 -19.42 -0.98
CA ALA A 480 -15.17 -19.94 -0.03
C ALA A 480 -14.53 -20.87 1.02
N CYS A 481 -13.62 -21.75 0.61
CA CYS A 481 -12.88 -22.63 1.52
C CYS A 481 -11.96 -21.84 2.46
N VAL A 482 -11.30 -20.78 1.99
CA VAL A 482 -10.51 -19.88 2.84
C VAL A 482 -11.39 -19.24 3.91
N LEU A 483 -12.54 -18.66 3.52
CA LEU A 483 -13.46 -18.03 4.46
C LEU A 483 -13.99 -19.03 5.50
N LYS A 484 -14.39 -20.23 5.08
CA LYS A 484 -14.83 -21.32 5.97
C LYS A 484 -13.74 -21.77 6.95
N VAL A 485 -12.48 -21.78 6.53
CA VAL A 485 -11.35 -22.05 7.42
C VAL A 485 -11.21 -20.96 8.48
N LEU A 486 -11.37 -19.68 8.10
CA LEU A 486 -11.31 -18.56 9.05
C LEU A 486 -12.49 -18.60 10.04
N GLU A 487 -13.71 -18.88 9.56
CA GLU A 487 -14.90 -19.05 10.40
C GLU A 487 -14.77 -20.18 11.41
N SER A 488 -14.07 -21.27 11.04
CA SER A 488 -13.86 -22.43 11.94
C SER A 488 -13.12 -22.08 13.23
N TRP A 489 -12.38 -20.97 13.26
CA TRP A 489 -11.74 -20.45 14.47
C TRP A 489 -12.75 -20.10 15.57
N ASP A 490 -13.94 -19.64 15.21
CA ASP A 490 -14.98 -19.24 16.16
C ASP A 490 -16.04 -20.34 16.41
N SER A 491 -15.79 -21.56 15.91
CA SER A 491 -16.62 -22.72 16.21
C SER A 491 -16.69 -22.99 17.72
N SER A 492 -17.80 -23.60 18.17
CA SER A 492 -18.03 -23.93 19.59
C SER A 492 -16.88 -24.78 20.17
N HIS A 493 -16.46 -25.81 19.43
CA HIS A 493 -15.34 -26.67 19.81
C HIS A 493 -14.01 -25.92 19.91
N ALA A 494 -13.69 -25.06 18.94
CA ALA A 494 -12.45 -24.27 18.96
C ALA A 494 -12.43 -23.25 20.11
N ARG A 495 -13.57 -22.59 20.39
CA ARG A 495 -13.72 -21.68 21.53
C ARG A 495 -13.55 -22.40 22.86
N PHE A 496 -14.19 -23.55 23.02
CA PHE A 496 -14.08 -24.36 24.23
C PHE A 496 -12.63 -24.81 24.47
N TYR A 497 -11.94 -25.27 23.44
CA TYR A 497 -10.53 -25.65 23.55
C TYR A 497 -9.65 -24.48 24.00
N ARG A 498 -9.83 -23.28 23.44
CA ARG A 498 -9.08 -22.09 23.89
C ARG A 498 -9.40 -21.74 25.34
N GLN A 499 -10.66 -21.80 25.75
CA GLN A 499 -11.04 -21.59 27.16
C GLN A 499 -10.39 -22.60 28.11
N TYR A 500 -10.25 -23.85 27.67
CA TYR A 500 -9.63 -24.92 28.45
C TYR A 500 -8.10 -24.75 28.58
N VAL A 501 -7.43 -24.36 27.49
CA VAL A 501 -5.97 -24.23 27.45
C VAL A 501 -5.48 -22.93 28.11
N GLY A 502 -6.34 -21.91 28.25
CA GLY A 502 -6.00 -20.57 28.74
C GLY A 502 -5.56 -19.65 27.61
#